data_AF-A0A1E4SP30-F1
#
_entry.id   AF-A0A1E4SP30-F1
#
_cell.length_a   1.000
_cell.length_b   1.000
_cell.length_c   1.000
_cell.angle_alpha   90.00
_cell.angle_beta   90.00
_cell.angle_gamma   90.00
#
_symmetry.space_group_name_H-M   'P 1'
#
loop_
_entity.id
_entity.type
_entity.pdbx_description
1 polymer ?
#
loop_
_entity_poly.entity_id
_entity_poly.type
_entity_poly.pdbx_seq_one_letter_code
_entity_poly.pdbx_strand_id
1 'polypeptide(L)'
;MASRNSVNKPKNKLHASAHAKVLGKRRAARNRKNTASRSTVGRYSDADSAAARPTDSKAIALYTGGGPKVTSVMTNTTLSNKRAKKLARNQKYIDQRNNKVKEVEMDVEEKKSQLEKVKAALWTVVENSANLMMSPAGEGTTLGVQAF
;
A
#
# COMPACT_ATOMS: atom_id res chain seq x y z
N MET A 1 53.37 13.03 -7.44
CA MET A 1 54.68 13.68 -7.54
C MET A 1 54.50 15.20 -7.57
N ALA A 2 55.56 15.95 -7.35
CA ALA A 2 55.55 17.39 -7.59
C ALA A 2 55.44 17.67 -9.10
N SER A 3 54.92 18.83 -9.48
CA SER A 3 54.83 19.23 -10.89
C SER A 3 56.18 19.73 -11.42
N ARG A 4 56.39 19.61 -12.73
CA ARG A 4 57.62 20.07 -13.43
C ARG A 4 58.00 21.52 -13.12
N ASN A 5 57.01 22.40 -13.02
CA ASN A 5 57.21 23.83 -12.77
C ASN A 5 57.32 24.20 -11.28
N SER A 6 57.13 23.24 -10.36
CA SER A 6 57.16 23.50 -8.92
C SER A 6 57.57 22.24 -8.17
N VAL A 7 58.83 21.87 -8.36
CA VAL A 7 59.44 20.63 -7.84
C VAL A 7 59.40 20.57 -6.31
N ASN A 8 59.48 21.73 -5.64
CA ASN A 8 59.46 21.82 -4.17
C ASN A 8 58.04 21.80 -3.57
N LYS A 9 56.97 21.76 -4.40
CA LYS A 9 55.58 21.73 -3.91
C LYS A 9 54.93 20.37 -4.17
N PRO A 10 54.48 19.64 -3.12
CA PRO A 10 53.93 18.30 -3.28
C PRO A 10 52.47 18.31 -3.79
N LYS A 11 52.28 18.51 -5.10
CA LYS A 11 50.97 18.64 -5.76
C LYS A 11 50.00 17.48 -5.44
N ASN A 12 50.39 16.23 -5.72
CA ASN A 12 49.47 15.09 -5.56
C ASN A 12 49.08 14.85 -4.09
N LYS A 13 50.00 15.03 -3.13
CA LYS A 13 49.70 14.86 -1.70
C LYS A 13 48.69 15.91 -1.24
N LEU A 14 48.86 17.17 -1.67
CA LEU A 14 47.93 18.25 -1.36
C LEU A 14 46.54 17.96 -1.95
N HIS A 15 46.44 17.55 -3.21
CA HIS A 15 45.15 17.21 -3.82
C HIS A 15 44.48 16.01 -3.15
N ALA A 16 45.24 14.95 -2.85
CA ALA A 16 44.72 13.79 -2.14
C ALA A 16 44.19 14.18 -0.75
N SER A 17 44.92 15.02 -0.01
CA SER A 17 44.50 15.49 1.31
C SER A 17 43.23 16.36 1.24
N ALA A 18 43.15 17.27 0.26
CA ALA A 18 41.99 18.12 0.05
C ALA A 18 40.75 17.29 -0.34
N HIS A 19 40.93 16.33 -1.25
CA HIS A 19 39.88 15.42 -1.68
C HIS A 19 39.37 14.56 -0.51
N ALA A 20 40.27 14.00 0.30
CA ALA A 20 39.91 13.23 1.49
C ALA A 20 39.12 14.08 2.50
N LYS A 21 39.52 15.33 2.76
CA LYS A 21 38.79 16.27 3.63
C LYS A 21 37.38 16.55 3.11
N VAL A 22 37.23 16.81 1.82
CA VAL A 22 35.92 17.07 1.18
C VAL A 22 35.02 15.84 1.29
N LEU A 23 35.53 14.65 0.99
CA LEU A 23 34.76 13.41 1.11
C LEU A 23 34.36 13.12 2.57
N GLY A 24 35.26 13.38 3.52
CA GLY A 24 34.98 13.27 4.96
C GLY A 24 33.83 14.19 5.38
N LYS A 25 33.86 15.47 4.98
CA LYS A 25 32.79 16.44 5.25
C LYS A 25 31.45 15.99 4.62
N ARG A 26 31.47 15.49 3.38
CA ARG A 26 30.27 14.95 2.70
C ARG A 26 29.73 13.70 3.40
N ARG A 27 30.59 12.82 3.95
CA ARG A 27 30.17 11.64 4.71
C ARG A 27 29.54 12.05 6.04
N ALA A 28 30.15 12.98 6.77
CA ALA A 28 29.61 13.49 8.03
C ALA A 28 28.25 14.18 7.84
N ALA A 29 28.11 15.01 6.81
CA ALA A 29 26.83 15.67 6.50
C ALA A 29 25.73 14.65 6.14
N ARG A 30 26.04 13.60 5.37
CA ARG A 30 25.10 12.51 5.06
C ARG A 30 24.70 11.73 6.32
N ASN A 31 25.65 11.43 7.21
CA ASN A 31 25.34 10.71 8.44
C ASN A 31 24.45 11.52 9.39
N ARG A 32 24.51 12.85 9.36
CA ARG A 32 23.62 13.72 10.15
C ARG A 32 22.22 13.83 9.55
N LYS A 33 22.11 13.86 8.22
CA LYS A 33 20.83 14.07 7.52
C LYS A 33 20.06 12.77 7.30
N ASN A 34 20.76 11.68 6.99
CA ASN A 34 20.13 10.41 6.67
C ASN A 34 19.95 9.60 7.95
N THR A 35 18.79 8.98 8.10
CA THR A 35 18.54 7.98 9.14
C THR A 35 19.50 6.81 8.99
N ALA A 36 20.08 6.35 10.09
CA ALA A 36 20.95 5.19 10.10
C ALA A 36 20.21 3.94 9.60
N SER A 37 20.92 3.09 8.84
CA SER A 37 20.40 1.79 8.41
C SER A 37 20.30 0.84 9.60
N ARG A 38 19.32 -0.06 9.61
CA ARG A 38 19.17 -1.15 10.60
C ARG A 38 20.43 -2.01 10.79
N SER A 39 21.33 -2.04 9.80
CA SER A 39 22.64 -2.71 9.93
C SER A 39 23.61 -2.03 10.88
N THR A 40 23.38 -0.74 11.16
CA THR A 40 24.28 0.15 11.90
C THR A 40 23.72 0.49 13.28
N VAL A 41 22.42 0.25 13.49
CA VAL A 41 21.77 0.45 14.78
C VAL A 41 21.79 -0.85 15.59
N GLY A 42 21.89 -0.74 16.92
CA GLY A 42 21.95 -1.90 17.82
C GLY A 42 20.66 -2.74 17.79
N ARG A 43 20.76 -3.98 18.27
CA ARG A 43 19.66 -4.97 18.27
C ARG A 43 18.36 -4.45 18.92
N TYR A 44 18.48 -3.55 19.90
CA TYR A 44 17.36 -3.04 20.71
C TYR A 44 16.81 -1.69 20.22
N SER A 45 17.26 -1.16 19.09
CA SER A 45 16.65 0.05 18.55
C SER A 45 15.27 -0.23 17.99
N ASP A 46 14.34 0.70 18.21
CA ASP A 46 12.99 0.63 17.66
C ASP A 46 13.03 0.37 16.15
N ALA A 47 12.25 -0.62 15.71
CA ALA A 47 12.24 -1.07 14.33
C ALA A 47 11.92 0.03 13.31
N ASP A 48 11.15 1.03 13.73
CA ASP A 48 10.69 2.17 12.93
C ASP A 48 11.65 3.38 12.98
N SER A 49 12.65 3.35 13.88
CA SER A 49 13.65 4.42 14.03
C SER A 49 14.77 4.36 12.99
N ALA A 50 14.95 3.19 12.35
CA ALA A 50 16.05 2.91 11.44
C ALA A 50 15.56 2.66 10.02
N ALA A 51 16.33 3.15 9.03
CA ALA A 51 16.06 2.85 7.64
C ALA A 51 16.29 1.36 7.34
N ALA A 52 15.48 0.80 6.42
CA ALA A 52 15.64 -0.56 5.94
C ALA A 52 17.06 -0.83 5.42
N ARG A 53 17.56 -2.06 5.61
CA ARG A 53 18.89 -2.45 5.12
C ARG A 53 18.88 -2.44 3.59
N PRO A 54 20.04 -2.28 2.92
CA PRO A 54 20.11 -2.37 1.46
C PRO A 54 19.61 -3.70 0.89
N THR A 55 19.70 -4.77 1.66
CA THR A 55 19.21 -6.12 1.34
C THR A 55 17.71 -6.27 1.47
N ASP A 56 17.06 -5.37 2.22
CA ASP A 56 15.64 -5.48 2.53
C ASP A 56 14.80 -4.99 1.34
N SER A 57 13.61 -5.57 1.19
CA SER A 57 12.74 -5.20 0.08
C SER A 57 12.11 -3.82 0.30
N LYS A 58 12.52 -2.84 -0.53
CA LYS A 58 11.89 -1.51 -0.57
C LYS A 58 10.37 -1.57 -0.76
N ALA A 59 9.88 -2.55 -1.53
CA ALA A 59 8.46 -2.71 -1.80
C ALA A 59 7.67 -3.11 -0.53
N ILE A 60 8.28 -3.92 0.35
CA ILE A 60 7.65 -4.29 1.62
C ILE A 60 7.62 -3.09 2.56
N ALA A 61 8.73 -2.36 2.67
CA ALA A 61 8.80 -1.16 3.50
C ALA A 61 7.76 -0.08 3.09
N LEU A 62 7.57 0.12 1.77
CA LEU A 62 6.54 1.02 1.25
C LEU A 62 5.12 0.51 1.51
N TYR A 63 4.91 -0.80 1.55
CA TYR A 63 3.59 -1.40 1.77
C TYR A 63 3.17 -1.39 3.24
N THR A 64 4.09 -1.72 4.15
CA THR A 64 3.82 -1.77 5.59
C THR A 64 3.94 -0.41 6.27
N GLY A 65 4.52 0.58 5.59
CA GLY A 65 4.85 1.87 6.19
C GLY A 65 6.00 1.80 7.21
N GLY A 66 6.69 0.66 7.30
CA GLY A 66 7.76 0.36 8.28
C GLY A 66 9.10 1.01 7.94
N GLY A 67 9.09 2.32 7.76
CA GLY A 67 10.30 3.13 7.57
C GLY A 67 10.06 4.55 8.07
N PRO A 68 11.12 5.37 8.24
CA PRO A 68 10.96 6.74 8.68
C PRO A 68 9.97 7.45 7.76
N LYS A 69 8.88 7.97 8.35
CA LYS A 69 7.78 8.62 7.63
C LYS A 69 8.35 9.60 6.61
N VAL A 70 7.89 9.50 5.37
CA VAL A 70 8.35 10.34 4.26
C VAL A 70 8.00 11.79 4.57
N THR A 71 8.94 12.52 5.15
CA THR A 71 8.85 13.96 5.34
C THR A 71 8.97 14.62 3.98
N SER A 72 7.85 15.04 3.36
CA SER A 72 7.69 16.05 2.28
C SER A 72 8.69 16.08 1.10
N VAL A 73 9.57 15.10 0.95
CA VAL A 73 10.66 15.08 -0.03
C VAL A 73 10.28 14.08 -1.12
N MET A 74 10.35 14.55 -2.36
CA MET A 74 10.05 13.76 -3.55
C MET A 74 10.95 12.51 -3.62
N THR A 75 10.36 11.32 -3.75
CA THR A 75 11.08 10.04 -3.86
C THR A 75 10.84 9.40 -5.22
N ASN A 76 11.87 8.78 -5.81
CA ASN A 76 11.74 7.99 -7.04
C ASN A 76 11.27 6.54 -6.79
N THR A 77 11.03 6.16 -5.53
CA THR A 77 10.64 4.81 -5.14
C THR A 77 9.13 4.72 -4.98
N THR A 78 8.49 3.86 -5.76
CA THR A 78 7.03 3.66 -5.73
C THR A 78 6.68 2.19 -5.54
N LEU A 79 5.46 1.94 -5.05
CA LEU A 79 4.89 0.60 -4.98
C LEU A 79 3.90 0.43 -6.14
N SER A 80 4.21 -0.46 -7.08
CA SER A 80 3.28 -0.79 -8.17
C SER A 80 2.00 -1.44 -7.62
N ASN A 81 0.84 -1.03 -8.11
CA ASN A 81 -0.46 -1.64 -7.77
C ASN A 81 -0.47 -3.17 -7.94
N LYS A 82 0.23 -3.70 -8.95
CA LYS A 82 0.38 -5.15 -9.15
C LYS A 82 1.10 -5.80 -7.97
N ARG A 83 2.17 -5.17 -7.47
CA ARG A 83 2.93 -5.66 -6.32
C ARG A 83 2.14 -5.50 -5.03
N ALA A 84 1.43 -4.38 -4.84
CA ALA A 84 0.55 -4.16 -3.70
C ALA A 84 -0.53 -5.26 -3.57
N LYS A 85 -1.22 -5.59 -4.68
CA LYS A 85 -2.20 -6.69 -4.70
C LYS A 85 -1.57 -8.05 -4.37
N LYS A 86 -0.38 -8.35 -4.89
CA LYS A 86 0.35 -9.59 -4.57
C LYS A 86 0.72 -9.67 -3.08
N LEU A 87 1.18 -8.57 -2.49
CA LEU A 87 1.50 -8.50 -1.06
C LEU A 87 0.25 -8.69 -0.21
N ALA A 88 -0.85 -7.99 -0.52
CA ALA A 88 -2.13 -8.15 0.18
C ALA A 88 -2.66 -9.58 0.10
N ARG A 89 -2.59 -10.23 -1.08
CA ARG A 89 -2.99 -11.63 -1.25
C ARG A 89 -2.12 -12.58 -0.42
N ASN A 90 -0.79 -12.38 -0.44
CA ASN A 90 0.12 -13.21 0.34
C ASN A 90 -0.08 -13.00 1.85
N GLN A 91 -0.39 -11.78 2.29
CA GLN A 91 -0.73 -11.49 3.68
C GLN A 91 -1.95 -12.31 4.10
N LYS A 92 -3.02 -12.31 3.29
CA LYS A 92 -4.19 -13.18 3.54
C LYS A 92 -3.82 -14.65 3.67
N TYR A 93 -2.92 -15.17 2.84
CA TYR A 93 -2.49 -16.57 2.95
C TYR A 93 -1.68 -16.86 4.22
N ILE A 94 -0.87 -15.90 4.67
CA ILE A 94 -0.13 -15.99 5.93
C ILE A 94 -1.12 -15.95 7.10
N ASP A 95 -2.06 -15.01 7.09
CA ASP A 95 -3.08 -14.89 8.13
C ASP A 95 -3.95 -16.15 8.18
N GLN A 96 -4.37 -16.70 7.03
CA GLN A 96 -5.07 -17.98 6.98
C GLN A 96 -4.23 -19.14 7.51
N ARG A 97 -2.91 -19.17 7.26
CA ARG A 97 -2.04 -20.22 7.81
C ARG A 97 -1.90 -20.09 9.32
N ASN A 98 -1.78 -18.87 9.82
CA ASN A 98 -1.67 -18.57 11.25
C ASN A 98 -3.00 -18.77 11.98
N ASN A 99 -4.13 -18.43 11.34
CA ASN A 99 -5.48 -18.56 11.86
C ASN A 99 -6.07 -19.96 11.65
N LYS A 100 -5.57 -20.78 10.72
CA LYS A 100 -5.88 -22.22 10.70
C LYS A 100 -5.38 -22.95 11.96
N VAL A 101 -4.51 -22.32 12.74
CA VAL A 101 -4.17 -22.75 14.12
C VAL A 101 -5.21 -22.27 15.15
N LYS A 102 -6.16 -21.39 14.77
CA LYS A 102 -7.14 -20.71 15.63
C LYS A 102 -8.61 -20.76 15.16
N GLU A 103 -8.97 -21.78 14.39
CA GLU A 103 -10.36 -22.06 13.98
C GLU A 103 -11.00 -21.16 12.91
N VAL A 104 -11.99 -21.80 12.30
CA VAL A 104 -12.77 -21.49 11.12
C VAL A 104 -13.71 -20.31 11.39
N GLU A 105 -13.63 -19.27 10.56
CA GLU A 105 -14.79 -18.49 10.08
C GLU A 105 -14.27 -17.43 9.09
N MET A 106 -14.51 -17.66 7.80
CA MET A 106 -14.37 -16.61 6.79
C MET A 106 -15.77 -16.30 6.29
N ASP A 107 -16.42 -15.34 6.94
CA ASP A 107 -17.51 -14.61 6.32
C ASP A 107 -16.93 -13.72 5.22
N VAL A 108 -17.16 -14.15 3.98
CA VAL A 108 -16.85 -13.37 2.79
C VAL A 108 -18.03 -12.42 2.56
N GLU A 109 -18.04 -11.30 3.28
CA GLU A 109 -18.94 -10.19 2.93
C GLU A 109 -18.41 -9.49 1.68
N GLU A 110 -18.85 -9.98 0.52
CA GLU A 110 -18.77 -9.21 -0.72
C GLU A 110 -19.66 -7.98 -0.57
N LYS A 111 -19.03 -6.80 -0.49
CA LYS A 111 -19.73 -5.51 -0.52
C LYS A 111 -20.39 -5.32 -1.89
N LYS A 112 -21.60 -5.86 -2.04
CA LYS A 112 -22.43 -5.69 -3.23
C LYS A 112 -22.63 -4.21 -3.52
N SER A 113 -22.44 -3.82 -4.78
CA SER A 113 -22.60 -2.42 -5.20
C SER A 113 -24.05 -1.96 -4.98
N GLN A 114 -24.29 -0.65 -4.83
CA GLN A 114 -25.65 -0.13 -4.67
C GLN A 114 -26.60 -0.60 -5.79
N LEU A 115 -26.07 -0.71 -7.02
CA LEU A 115 -26.81 -1.19 -8.17
C LEU A 115 -27.20 -2.67 -8.06
N GLU A 116 -26.34 -3.51 -7.47
CA GLU A 116 -26.65 -4.93 -7.21
C GLU A 116 -27.72 -5.08 -6.12
N LYS A 117 -27.72 -4.20 -5.11
CA LYS A 117 -28.78 -4.19 -4.09
C LYS A 117 -30.12 -3.77 -4.68
N VAL A 118 -30.15 -2.75 -5.55
CA VAL A 118 -31.37 -2.32 -6.24
C VAL A 118 -31.87 -3.39 -7.19
N LYS A 119 -30.98 -4.04 -7.96
CA LYS A 119 -31.36 -5.16 -8.83
C LYS A 119 -31.93 -6.33 -8.03
N ALA A 120 -31.31 -6.71 -6.92
CA ALA A 120 -31.80 -7.78 -6.06
C ALA A 120 -33.20 -7.44 -5.51
N ALA A 121 -33.41 -6.21 -5.02
CA ALA A 121 -34.72 -5.76 -4.56
C ALA A 121 -35.77 -5.78 -5.69
N LEU A 122 -35.42 -5.31 -6.88
CA LEU A 122 -36.34 -5.30 -8.02
C LEU A 122 -36.75 -6.73 -8.42
N TRP A 123 -35.79 -7.67 -8.46
CA TRP A 123 -36.06 -9.07 -8.74
C TRP A 123 -36.98 -9.71 -7.70
N THR A 124 -36.79 -9.42 -6.40
CA THR A 124 -37.71 -9.92 -5.36
C THR A 124 -39.14 -9.38 -5.52
N VAL A 125 -39.31 -8.13 -5.97
CA VAL A 125 -40.64 -7.55 -6.21
C VAL A 125 -41.30 -8.19 -7.45
N VAL A 126 -40.54 -8.41 -8.52
CA VAL A 126 -41.04 -9.06 -9.74
C VAL A 126 -41.48 -10.49 -9.45
N GLU A 127 -40.67 -11.27 -8.72
CA GLU A 127 -40.99 -12.64 -8.32
C GLU A 127 -42.24 -12.69 -7.42
N ASN A 128 -42.39 -11.73 -6.51
CA ASN A 128 -43.59 -11.63 -5.67
C ASN A 128 -44.83 -11.16 -6.47
N SER A 129 -44.66 -10.31 -7.49
CA SER A 129 -45.77 -9.84 -8.34
C SER A 129 -46.33 -10.92 -9.26
N ALA A 130 -45.50 -11.91 -9.65
CA ALA A 130 -45.97 -13.07 -10.40
C ALA A 130 -46.91 -13.98 -9.58
N ASN A 131 -46.82 -13.92 -8.24
CA ASN A 131 -47.72 -14.62 -7.32
C ASN A 131 -48.93 -13.77 -6.89
N LEU A 132 -49.00 -12.49 -7.29
CA LEU A 132 -50.21 -11.69 -7.16
C LEU A 132 -51.15 -12.04 -8.31
N MET A 133 -51.84 -13.18 -8.20
CA MET A 133 -53.12 -13.34 -8.88
C MET A 133 -54.02 -12.22 -8.36
N MET A 134 -54.20 -11.16 -9.17
CA MET A 134 -55.26 -10.21 -8.98
C MET A 134 -56.57 -11.00 -9.00
N SER A 135 -57.10 -11.34 -7.84
CA SER A 135 -58.48 -11.77 -7.71
C SER A 135 -59.34 -10.56 -8.09
N PRO A 136 -60.15 -10.61 -9.15
CA PRO A 136 -61.11 -9.55 -9.41
C PRO A 136 -62.15 -9.62 -8.29
N ALA A 137 -61.96 -8.81 -7.26
CA ALA A 137 -62.94 -8.61 -6.20
C ALA A 137 -64.17 -7.96 -6.83
N GLY A 138 -65.13 -8.80 -7.21
CA GLY A 138 -66.43 -8.40 -7.69
C GLY A 138 -67.26 -7.84 -6.54
N GLU A 139 -67.19 -6.54 -6.32
CA GLU A 139 -68.22 -5.78 -5.61
C GLU A 139 -68.47 -4.48 -6.39
N GLY A 140 -69.68 -4.34 -6.92
CA GLY A 140 -69.99 -3.48 -8.05
C GLY A 140 -70.11 -1.99 -7.75
N THR A 141 -69.99 -1.21 -8.82
CA THR A 141 -70.80 0.00 -9.02
C THR A 141 -71.06 0.15 -10.52
N THR A 142 -72.33 0.11 -10.85
CA THR A 142 -72.95 0.27 -12.16
C THR A 142 -72.67 1.64 -12.76
N LEU A 143 -72.18 1.71 -14.01
CA LEU A 143 -72.57 2.74 -14.98
C LEU A 143 -72.50 2.19 -16.42
N GLY A 144 -73.68 1.96 -17.02
CA GLY A 144 -73.94 2.22 -18.44
C GLY A 144 -73.70 1.11 -19.48
N VAL A 145 -74.75 0.31 -19.75
CA VAL A 145 -75.38 0.01 -21.08
C VAL A 145 -74.51 0.36 -22.33
N GLN A 146 -74.25 -0.51 -23.31
CA GLN A 146 -75.21 -1.27 -24.13
C GLN A 146 -74.53 -2.39 -24.92
N ALA A 147 -75.21 -3.53 -25.05
CA ALA A 147 -74.91 -4.56 -26.03
C ALA A 147 -75.53 -4.23 -27.39
N PHE A 148 -74.77 -4.41 -28.46
CA PHE A 148 -75.16 -5.11 -29.71
C PHE A 148 -73.89 -5.71 -30.33
#